data_AF-A0A1Q5NZ74-F1
#
_entry.id   AF-A0A1Q5NZ74-F1
#
_cell.length_a   1.000
_cell.length_b   1.000
_cell.length_c   1.000
_cell.angle_alpha   90.00
_cell.angle_beta   90.00
_cell.angle_gamma   90.00
#
_symmetry.space_group_name_H-M   'P 1'
#
loop_
_entity.id
_entity.type
_entity.pdbx_description
1 polymer ?
#
loop_
_entity_poly.entity_id
_entity_poly.type
_entity_poly.pdbx_seq_one_letter_code
_entity_poly.pdbx_strand_id
1 'polypeptide(L)'
;MPHKITLTGKPVSPLRDKGAYCTFDMEESGSPGPPKGLPKSSMITYTVFMNQKQLKKAGITAENIRKQKLMIQGEPTLDVPVDDCPGEIGVTCFQVSIIPEKQKEKEKKPVVQVEPEPLKEEVKEEVKEEVNEEVNEVQPKGPEGTEDFISLEQIRVPEEFLKTRPNPHKTQLVIDYVNKTGHLDEPITINRETKVLTDGYRRYIVAEEMKMDVVPVAYEKISVKNI
;
A
#
# COMPACT_ATOMS: atom_id res chain seq x y z
N MET A 1 -1.45 30.05 8.46
CA MET A 1 -1.41 28.78 7.70
C MET A 1 -1.42 27.62 8.70
N PRO A 2 -2.04 26.47 8.39
CA PRO A 2 -1.96 25.28 9.23
C PRO A 2 -0.52 24.76 9.34
N HIS A 3 -0.10 24.35 10.53
CA HIS A 3 1.22 23.75 10.77
C HIS A 3 1.20 22.26 10.40
N LYS A 4 1.65 21.92 9.19
CA LYS A 4 1.70 20.51 8.75
C LYS A 4 2.95 19.80 9.26
N ILE A 5 2.76 18.62 9.82
CA ILE A 5 3.82 17.65 10.17
C ILE A 5 3.62 16.36 9.36
N THR A 6 4.72 15.74 8.93
CA THR A 6 4.72 14.40 8.36
C THR A 6 5.48 13.48 9.30
N LEU A 7 4.85 12.39 9.73
CA LEU A 7 5.47 11.31 10.50
C LEU A 7 5.65 10.08 9.62
N THR A 8 6.76 9.36 9.77
CA THR A 8 7.11 8.18 8.97
C THR A 8 7.74 7.08 9.81
N GLY A 9 6.97 6.06 10.17
CA GLY A 9 7.42 5.03 11.10
C GLY A 9 6.50 3.81 11.18
N LYS A 10 6.75 2.93 12.15
CA LYS A 10 5.80 1.88 12.53
C LYS A 10 5.05 2.34 13.80
N PRO A 11 3.74 2.13 13.88
CA PRO A 11 2.99 2.22 15.12
C PRO A 11 3.57 1.31 16.21
N VAL A 12 3.79 1.87 17.40
CA VAL A 12 4.31 1.14 18.58
C VAL A 12 3.20 0.67 19.51
N SER A 13 2.13 1.46 19.66
CA SER A 13 0.94 1.08 20.43
C SER A 13 0.02 0.13 19.64
N PRO A 14 -0.99 -0.49 20.27
CA PRO A 14 -2.13 -1.03 19.54
C PRO A 14 -3.07 0.12 19.13
N LEU A 15 -3.99 -0.16 18.22
CA LEU A 15 -5.08 0.75 17.89
C LEU A 15 -6.07 0.84 19.07
N ARG A 16 -6.33 2.05 19.57
CA ARG A 16 -7.32 2.34 20.62
C ARG A 16 -8.55 2.98 19.99
N ASP A 17 -9.72 2.39 20.20
CA ASP A 17 -10.99 2.96 19.72
C ASP A 17 -11.59 3.89 20.79
N LYS A 18 -12.00 5.10 20.39
CA LYS A 18 -12.70 6.10 21.21
C LYS A 18 -14.10 6.41 20.64
N GLY A 19 -14.63 5.53 19.78
CA GLY A 19 -15.94 5.63 19.14
C GLY A 19 -15.95 6.56 17.93
N ALA A 20 -15.82 7.88 18.17
CA ALA A 20 -15.82 8.88 17.09
C ALA A 20 -14.51 8.88 16.28
N TYR A 21 -13.41 8.57 16.94
CA TYR A 21 -12.05 8.51 16.38
C TYR A 21 -11.28 7.38 17.05
N CYS A 22 -10.09 7.09 16.53
CA CYS A 22 -9.15 6.14 17.09
C CYS A 22 -7.81 6.83 17.37
N THR A 23 -7.01 6.24 18.27
CA THR A 23 -5.64 6.69 18.52
C THR A 23 -4.65 5.55 18.52
N PHE A 24 -3.42 5.85 18.13
CA PHE A 24 -2.27 4.98 18.24
C PHE A 24 -1.00 5.82 18.30
N ASP A 25 0.07 5.25 18.84
CA ASP A 25 1.33 5.97 19.02
C ASP A 25 2.36 5.56 17.98
N MET A 26 3.15 6.53 17.52
CA MET A 26 4.29 6.37 16.64
C MET A 26 5.52 7.02 17.27
N GLU A 27 6.68 6.39 17.16
CA GLU A 27 7.95 6.97 17.57
C GLU A 27 8.68 7.54 16.35
N GLU A 28 9.16 8.78 16.45
CA GLU A 28 10.04 9.37 15.44
C GLU A 28 11.23 10.06 16.10
N SER A 29 12.42 9.76 15.60
CA SER A 29 13.67 10.39 16.03
C SER A 29 14.13 11.39 14.97
N GLY A 30 14.62 12.55 15.38
CA GLY A 30 15.33 13.45 14.49
C GLY A 30 16.56 12.80 13.83
N SER A 31 17.08 13.43 12.78
CA SER A 31 18.10 12.84 11.91
C SER A 31 19.38 12.44 12.69
N PRO A 32 20.04 11.32 12.34
CA PRO A 32 21.16 10.77 13.12
C PRO A 32 22.46 11.59 13.04
N GLY A 33 22.44 12.73 12.35
CA GLY A 33 23.57 13.64 12.18
C GLY A 33 23.09 15.10 12.20
N PRO A 34 22.64 15.62 13.35
CA PRO A 34 22.31 17.03 13.47
C PRO A 34 23.56 17.88 13.18
N PRO A 35 23.42 19.08 12.59
CA PRO A 35 24.52 20.00 12.36
C PRO A 35 25.39 20.24 13.61
N LYS A 36 26.70 20.40 13.40
CA LYS A 36 27.67 20.57 14.50
C LYS A 36 27.27 21.73 15.42
N GLY A 37 27.24 21.47 16.72
CA GLY A 37 26.87 22.47 17.74
C GLY A 37 25.39 22.47 18.12
N LEU A 38 24.52 21.74 17.41
CA LEU A 38 23.11 21.58 17.78
C LEU A 38 22.88 20.43 18.76
N PRO A 39 21.80 20.48 19.56
CA PRO A 39 21.41 19.36 20.44
C PRO A 39 21.16 18.09 19.62
N LYS A 40 21.48 16.94 20.23
CA LYS A 40 21.12 15.64 19.66
C LYS A 40 19.60 15.46 19.73
N SER A 41 19.01 14.93 18.66
CA SER A 41 17.62 14.52 18.68
C SER A 41 17.39 13.36 19.64
N SER A 42 16.40 13.51 20.53
CA SER A 42 15.76 12.39 21.19
C SER A 42 14.80 11.68 20.23
N MET A 43 14.34 10.51 20.65
CA MET A 43 13.10 9.91 20.15
C MET A 43 11.93 10.71 20.76
N ILE A 44 10.95 11.05 19.93
CA ILE A 44 9.70 11.72 20.34
C ILE A 44 8.56 10.74 20.07
N THR A 45 7.66 10.58 21.04
CA THR A 45 6.46 9.75 20.87
C THR A 45 5.29 10.64 20.47
N TYR A 46 4.63 10.31 19.37
CA TYR A 46 3.46 11.03 18.85
C TYR A 46 2.21 10.18 18.99
N THR A 47 1.13 10.73 19.55
CA THR A 47 -0.20 10.10 19.47
C THR A 47 -0.93 10.60 18.23
N VAL A 48 -1.20 9.70 17.29
CA VAL A 48 -1.92 10.01 16.05
C VAL A 48 -3.42 9.82 16.28
N PHE A 49 -4.20 10.88 16.03
CA PHE A 49 -5.66 10.88 16.03
C PHE A 49 -6.14 10.67 14.60
N MET A 50 -6.93 9.61 14.37
CA MET A 50 -7.48 9.27 13.05
C MET A 50 -8.98 9.03 13.15
N ASN A 51 -9.74 9.37 12.11
CA ASN A 51 -11.15 8.99 12.07
C ASN A 51 -11.36 7.58 11.50
N GLN A 52 -12.50 6.98 11.84
CA GLN A 52 -12.86 5.62 11.44
C GLN A 52 -12.98 5.42 9.91
N LYS A 53 -13.18 6.50 9.12
CA LYS A 53 -13.20 6.44 7.64
C LYS A 53 -11.78 6.36 7.07
N GLN A 54 -10.82 7.09 7.64
CA GLN A 54 -9.42 7.07 7.25
C GLN A 54 -8.79 5.70 7.51
N LEU A 55 -9.03 5.09 8.68
CA LEU A 55 -8.60 3.70 8.96
C LEU A 55 -9.05 2.73 7.86
N LYS A 56 -10.36 2.73 7.55
CA LYS A 56 -10.95 1.84 6.54
C LYS A 56 -10.37 2.09 5.15
N LYS A 57 -10.20 3.36 4.76
CA LYS A 57 -9.59 3.75 3.47
C LYS A 57 -8.11 3.36 3.39
N ALA A 58 -7.38 3.41 4.49
CA ALA A 58 -5.99 2.99 4.58
C ALA A 58 -5.81 1.47 4.76
N GLY A 59 -6.88 0.71 4.99
CA GLY A 59 -6.80 -0.72 5.29
C GLY A 59 -6.17 -1.04 6.65
N ILE A 60 -6.15 -0.09 7.60
CA ILE A 60 -5.51 -0.25 8.91
C ILE A 60 -6.49 -0.89 9.90
N THR A 61 -6.05 -1.94 10.58
CA THR A 61 -6.78 -2.69 11.60
C THR A 61 -5.90 -2.91 12.83
N ALA A 62 -6.50 -3.27 13.97
CA ALA A 62 -5.76 -3.57 15.20
C ALA A 62 -4.70 -4.68 15.03
N GLU A 63 -4.86 -5.58 14.06
CA GLU A 63 -3.97 -6.72 13.79
C GLU A 63 -2.80 -6.42 12.84
N ASN A 64 -2.94 -5.39 11.99
CA ASN A 64 -1.94 -5.04 10.98
C ASN A 64 -1.19 -3.72 11.28
N ILE A 65 -1.73 -2.87 12.15
CA ILE A 65 -1.20 -1.52 12.43
C ILE A 65 0.27 -1.53 12.84
N ARG A 66 0.70 -2.48 13.69
CA ARG A 66 2.11 -2.64 14.12
C ARG A 66 3.03 -3.30 13.09
N LYS A 67 2.45 -3.96 12.08
CA LYS A 67 3.22 -4.67 11.03
C LYS A 67 3.59 -3.73 9.89
N GLN A 68 2.68 -2.80 9.57
CA GLN A 68 2.82 -1.85 8.48
C GLN A 68 3.67 -0.65 8.88
N LYS A 69 4.50 -0.17 7.95
CA LYS A 69 5.10 1.16 8.04
C LYS A 69 4.10 2.17 7.48
N LEU A 70 3.85 3.27 8.18
CA LEU A 70 2.90 4.30 7.79
C LEU A 70 3.62 5.63 7.54
N MET A 71 3.12 6.39 6.59
CA MET A 71 3.30 7.84 6.50
C MET A 71 2.00 8.50 6.96
N ILE A 72 2.08 9.39 7.93
CA ILE A 72 0.98 10.20 8.45
C ILE A 72 1.29 11.65 8.15
N GLN A 73 0.36 12.37 7.53
CA GLN A 73 0.43 13.81 7.36
C GLN A 73 -0.73 14.44 8.12
N GLY A 74 -0.40 15.33 9.04
CA GLY A 74 -1.31 15.87 10.03
C GLY A 74 -0.93 17.26 10.50
N GLU A 75 -1.66 17.75 11.49
CA GLU A 75 -1.33 18.97 12.23
C GLU A 75 -1.14 18.63 13.71
N PRO A 76 -0.14 19.19 14.40
CA PRO A 76 0.06 18.93 15.82
C PRO A 76 -1.08 19.55 16.63
N THR A 77 -1.52 18.86 17.67
CA THR A 77 -2.56 19.29 18.60
C THR A 77 -2.08 19.14 20.04
N LEU A 78 -2.33 20.16 20.85
CA LEU A 78 -1.99 20.21 22.28
C LEU A 78 -3.24 20.33 23.16
N ASP A 79 -4.41 20.62 22.57
CA ASP A 79 -5.69 20.87 23.26
C ASP A 79 -6.47 19.57 23.55
N VAL A 80 -5.76 18.45 23.74
CA VAL A 80 -6.34 17.12 23.96
C VAL A 80 -6.03 16.67 25.39
N PRO A 81 -6.97 16.02 26.12
CA PRO A 81 -6.69 15.47 27.43
C PRO A 81 -5.49 14.51 27.43
N VAL A 82 -4.65 14.58 28.48
CA VAL A 82 -3.45 13.75 28.62
C VAL A 82 -3.79 12.24 28.59
N ASP A 83 -4.97 11.86 29.10
CA ASP A 83 -5.48 10.47 29.06
C ASP A 83 -5.79 9.96 27.64
N ASP A 84 -6.01 10.87 26.68
CA ASP A 84 -6.25 10.57 25.27
C ASP A 84 -4.99 10.73 24.40
N CYS A 85 -3.97 11.46 24.90
CA CYS A 85 -2.68 11.69 24.26
C CYS A 85 -1.50 11.18 25.13
N PRO A 86 -1.25 9.86 25.18
CA PRO A 86 -0.14 9.28 25.96
C PRO A 86 1.25 9.56 25.36
N GLY A 87 1.33 10.00 24.10
CA GLY A 87 2.56 10.51 23.48
C GLY A 87 2.85 11.96 23.88
N GLU A 88 4.08 12.40 23.68
CA GLU A 88 4.56 13.77 23.96
C GLU A 88 3.86 14.82 23.10
N ILE A 89 3.45 14.46 21.88
CA ILE A 89 2.80 15.37 20.92
C ILE A 89 1.59 14.68 20.27
N GLY A 90 0.41 15.29 20.35
CA GLY A 90 -0.75 14.85 19.58
C GLY A 90 -0.68 15.28 18.12
N VAL A 91 -1.14 14.44 17.18
CA VAL A 91 -1.20 14.78 15.75
C VAL A 91 -2.55 14.38 15.15
N THR A 92 -3.31 15.36 14.67
CA THR A 92 -4.55 15.15 13.92
C THR A 92 -4.22 14.74 12.49
N CYS A 93 -4.46 13.48 12.14
CA CYS A 93 -4.16 12.95 10.81
C CYS A 93 -5.17 13.45 9.77
N PHE A 94 -4.69 14.04 8.68
CA PHE A 94 -5.49 14.36 7.49
C PHE A 94 -5.29 13.32 6.38
N GLN A 95 -4.06 12.88 6.17
CA GLN A 95 -3.68 11.91 5.14
C GLN A 95 -2.82 10.80 5.75
N VAL A 96 -3.12 9.56 5.38
CA VAL A 96 -2.38 8.36 5.78
C VAL A 96 -2.12 7.50 4.55
N SER A 97 -0.92 6.93 4.46
CA SER A 97 -0.57 5.94 3.44
C SER A 97 0.35 4.88 4.02
N ILE A 98 0.11 3.61 3.69
CA ILE A 98 1.03 2.52 4.00
C ILE A 98 2.27 2.67 3.10
N ILE A 99 3.46 2.68 3.70
CA ILE A 99 4.72 2.55 3.00
C ILE A 99 5.03 1.05 2.91
N PRO A 100 5.10 0.45 1.71
CA PRO A 100 5.52 -0.94 1.57
C PRO A 100 6.98 -1.08 2.04
N GLU A 101 7.23 -2.00 2.99
CA GLU A 101 8.58 -2.33 3.38
C GLU A 101 9.27 -3.14 2.28
N LYS A 102 10.05 -2.46 1.44
CA LYS A 102 11.06 -3.13 0.62
C LYS A 102 11.96 -3.96 1.53
N GLN A 103 11.81 -5.28 1.48
CA GLN A 103 12.72 -6.21 2.13
C GLN A 103 14.13 -5.95 1.58
N LYS A 104 14.98 -5.35 2.41
CA LYS A 104 16.40 -5.14 2.10
C LYS A 104 17.20 -6.27 2.73
N GLU A 105 17.69 -7.17 1.88
CA GLU A 105 18.88 -7.95 2.25
C GLU A 105 20.02 -6.99 2.62
N LYS A 106 20.82 -7.41 3.61
CA LYS A 106 21.83 -6.58 4.24
C LYS A 106 23.14 -6.65 3.45
N GLU A 107 23.44 -5.63 2.65
CA GLU A 107 24.83 -5.29 2.32
C GLU A 107 25.14 -3.83 2.65
N LYS A 108 26.40 -3.55 3.02
CA LYS A 108 26.84 -2.31 3.67
C LYS A 108 27.33 -1.27 2.65
N LYS A 109 27.18 0.02 3.01
CA LYS A 109 27.53 1.23 2.24
C LYS A 109 29.05 1.43 2.06
N PRO A 110 29.51 2.36 1.18
CA PRO A 110 29.56 3.82 1.46
C PRO A 110 28.97 4.68 0.30
N VAL A 111 28.18 5.76 0.46
CA VAL A 111 28.31 7.10 1.12
C VAL A 111 29.19 8.13 0.39
N VAL A 112 28.55 9.07 -0.34
CA VAL A 112 28.80 10.54 -0.52
C VAL A 112 27.44 11.15 -0.97
N GLN A 113 26.72 12.02 -0.24
CA GLN A 113 26.77 13.52 -0.16
C GLN A 113 26.65 14.20 -1.55
N VAL A 114 25.79 15.21 -1.82
CA VAL A 114 25.68 16.58 -1.25
C VAL A 114 24.25 17.18 -1.41
N GLU A 115 23.89 18.18 -0.58
CA GLU A 115 22.72 19.10 -0.59
C GLU A 115 23.23 20.51 -0.13
N PRO A 116 22.49 21.66 -0.15
CA PRO A 116 21.26 22.07 -0.88
C PRO A 116 21.20 23.56 -1.38
N GLU A 117 20.16 23.92 -2.18
CA GLU A 117 19.34 25.19 -2.21
C GLU A 117 19.95 26.63 -2.44
N PRO A 118 19.16 27.76 -2.59
CA PRO A 118 17.68 28.03 -2.64
C PRO A 118 17.16 29.07 -3.72
N LEU A 119 15.87 29.51 -3.60
CA LEU A 119 15.20 30.76 -4.10
C LEU A 119 14.54 30.74 -5.53
N LYS A 120 13.38 31.38 -5.88
CA LYS A 120 12.38 32.29 -5.21
C LYS A 120 11.10 32.53 -6.08
N GLU A 121 9.98 33.01 -5.47
CA GLU A 121 8.91 34.01 -5.90
C GLU A 121 8.44 34.13 -7.40
N GLU A 122 7.17 34.36 -7.84
CA GLU A 122 5.79 34.64 -7.32
C GLU A 122 4.70 34.20 -8.38
N VAL A 123 3.46 33.71 -8.08
CA VAL A 123 2.08 34.30 -7.82
C VAL A 123 1.17 34.66 -9.06
N LYS A 124 -0.16 34.43 -8.93
CA LYS A 124 -1.38 34.82 -9.74
C LYS A 124 -2.02 33.74 -10.64
N GLU A 125 -3.27 33.30 -10.40
CA GLU A 125 -4.61 33.89 -10.77
C GLU A 125 -4.85 33.89 -12.31
N GLU A 126 -5.94 33.42 -12.93
CA GLU A 126 -7.28 32.96 -12.48
C GLU A 126 -7.95 32.00 -13.52
N VAL A 127 -8.96 31.23 -13.07
CA VAL A 127 -10.15 30.61 -13.74
C VAL A 127 -10.25 30.58 -15.30
N LYS A 128 -10.45 29.38 -15.89
CA LYS A 128 -11.68 29.00 -16.65
C LYS A 128 -11.69 27.57 -17.22
N GLU A 129 -12.91 27.08 -17.42
CA GLU A 129 -13.24 25.83 -18.11
C GLU A 129 -12.86 25.91 -19.60
N GLU A 130 -12.32 24.84 -20.18
CA GLU A 130 -13.05 24.02 -21.16
C GLU A 130 -12.25 22.80 -21.64
N VAL A 131 -13.03 21.78 -21.99
CA VAL A 131 -12.68 20.44 -22.47
C VAL A 131 -11.91 20.50 -23.81
N ASN A 132 -10.77 19.81 -23.94
CA ASN A 132 -10.74 18.62 -24.80
C ASN A 132 -9.53 17.67 -24.65
N GLU A 133 -9.85 16.40 -24.92
CA GLU A 133 -9.04 15.23 -25.29
C GLU A 133 -7.52 15.40 -25.48
N GLU A 134 -6.71 14.70 -24.67
CA GLU A 134 -5.92 13.51 -25.08
C GLU A 134 -5.13 12.91 -23.90
N VAL A 135 -4.58 11.69 -24.10
CA VAL A 135 -3.63 10.94 -23.25
C VAL A 135 -4.20 9.88 -22.28
N ASN A 136 -4.11 8.63 -22.76
CA ASN A 136 -3.99 7.34 -22.06
C ASN A 136 -5.13 6.85 -21.16
N GLU A 137 -5.89 5.94 -21.77
CA GLU A 137 -6.45 4.71 -21.19
C GLU A 137 -5.83 4.31 -19.85
N VAL A 138 -6.67 4.30 -18.80
CA VAL A 138 -6.28 3.78 -17.48
C VAL A 138 -6.22 2.25 -17.58
N GLN A 139 -5.03 1.71 -17.82
CA GLN A 139 -4.79 0.27 -17.70
C GLN A 139 -5.21 -0.19 -16.29
N PRO A 140 -5.95 -1.31 -16.17
CA PRO A 140 -6.49 -1.76 -14.89
C PRO A 140 -5.35 -2.03 -13.91
N LYS A 141 -5.44 -1.46 -12.70
CA LYS A 141 -4.48 -1.79 -11.62
C LYS A 141 -4.88 -3.13 -11.02
N GLY A 142 -4.23 -4.18 -11.50
CA GLY A 142 -4.44 -5.55 -11.06
C GLY A 142 -3.96 -5.80 -9.63
N PRO A 143 -4.27 -6.99 -9.08
CA PRO A 143 -3.75 -7.41 -7.78
C PRO A 143 -2.22 -7.38 -7.72
N GLU A 144 -1.68 -7.24 -6.50
CA GLU A 144 -0.23 -7.16 -6.29
C GLU A 144 0.48 -8.42 -6.84
N GLY A 145 1.57 -8.22 -7.58
CA GLY A 145 2.25 -9.29 -8.31
C GLY A 145 1.75 -9.56 -9.74
N THR A 146 0.75 -8.82 -10.23
CA THR A 146 0.39 -8.83 -11.67
C THR A 146 1.58 -8.31 -12.48
N GLU A 147 2.07 -9.13 -13.41
CA GLU A 147 3.13 -8.78 -14.37
C GLU A 147 2.56 -8.37 -15.73
N ASP A 148 1.42 -8.94 -16.13
CA ASP A 148 0.78 -8.66 -17.42
C ASP A 148 -0.74 -8.87 -17.35
N PHE A 149 -1.45 -8.44 -18.39
CA PHE A 149 -2.89 -8.66 -18.60
C PHE A 149 -3.11 -9.35 -19.93
N ILE A 150 -3.65 -10.57 -19.90
CA ILE A 150 -3.95 -11.34 -21.12
C ILE A 150 -5.40 -11.81 -21.14
N SER A 151 -5.92 -12.07 -22.34
CA SER A 151 -7.26 -12.61 -22.48
C SER A 151 -7.34 -14.03 -21.91
N LEU A 152 -8.43 -14.34 -21.19
CA LEU A 152 -8.60 -15.64 -20.53
C LEU A 152 -8.46 -16.82 -21.52
N GLU A 153 -9.00 -16.66 -22.73
CA GLU A 153 -8.92 -17.63 -23.84
C GLU A 153 -7.49 -17.97 -24.29
N GLN A 154 -6.50 -17.10 -24.01
CA GLN A 154 -5.11 -17.36 -24.38
C GLN A 154 -4.39 -18.27 -23.37
N ILE A 155 -4.99 -18.53 -22.20
CA ILE A 155 -4.43 -19.39 -21.16
C ILE A 155 -4.79 -20.85 -21.47
N ARG A 156 -3.78 -21.71 -21.59
CA ARG A 156 -3.97 -23.15 -21.81
C ARG A 156 -4.01 -23.88 -20.48
N VAL A 157 -5.17 -24.42 -20.12
CA VAL A 157 -5.33 -25.22 -18.89
C VAL A 157 -4.88 -26.67 -19.14
N PRO A 158 -3.91 -27.22 -18.38
CA PRO A 158 -3.55 -28.64 -18.43
C PRO A 158 -4.72 -29.57 -18.05
N GLU A 159 -4.80 -30.74 -18.68
CA GLU A 159 -5.81 -31.75 -18.34
C GLU A 159 -5.78 -32.20 -16.87
N GLU A 160 -4.62 -32.12 -16.22
CA GLU A 160 -4.46 -32.46 -14.81
C GLU A 160 -5.35 -31.58 -13.93
N PHE A 161 -5.40 -30.27 -14.22
CA PHE A 161 -6.28 -29.35 -13.52
C PHE A 161 -7.75 -29.64 -13.82
N LEU A 162 -8.13 -29.89 -15.08
CA LEU A 162 -9.51 -30.24 -15.47
C LEU A 162 -10.06 -31.48 -14.75
N LYS A 163 -9.18 -32.40 -14.33
CA LYS A 163 -9.53 -33.61 -13.56
C LYS A 163 -9.70 -33.32 -12.05
N THR A 164 -9.23 -32.18 -11.56
CA THR A 164 -9.36 -31.75 -10.16
C THR A 164 -10.49 -30.75 -9.97
N ARG A 165 -11.28 -30.90 -8.90
CA ARG A 165 -12.27 -29.89 -8.50
C ARG A 165 -11.66 -28.98 -7.42
N PRO A 166 -11.58 -27.65 -7.62
CA PRO A 166 -11.14 -26.73 -6.58
C PRO A 166 -12.02 -26.82 -5.32
N ASN A 167 -11.41 -26.56 -4.15
CA ASN A 167 -12.11 -26.60 -2.87
C ASN A 167 -13.24 -25.54 -2.82
N PRO A 168 -14.54 -25.93 -2.67
CA PRO A 168 -15.66 -25.01 -2.79
C PRO A 168 -15.61 -23.81 -1.85
N HIS A 169 -15.20 -24.00 -0.58
CA HIS A 169 -15.10 -22.91 0.39
C HIS A 169 -14.04 -21.88 -0.01
N LYS A 170 -12.90 -22.33 -0.56
CA LYS A 170 -11.88 -21.40 -1.06
C LYS A 170 -12.28 -20.76 -2.40
N THR A 171 -13.12 -21.42 -3.21
CA THR A 171 -13.65 -20.82 -4.45
C THR A 171 -14.64 -19.71 -4.12
N GLN A 172 -15.55 -19.93 -3.16
CA GLN A 172 -16.50 -18.91 -2.72
C GLN A 172 -15.82 -17.63 -2.22
N LEU A 173 -14.69 -17.73 -1.51
CA LEU A 173 -13.93 -16.55 -1.07
C LEU A 173 -13.41 -15.70 -2.25
N VAL A 174 -13.04 -16.32 -3.37
CA VAL A 174 -12.62 -15.60 -4.59
C VAL A 174 -13.83 -14.98 -5.29
N ILE A 175 -14.95 -15.71 -5.41
CA ILE A 175 -16.22 -15.19 -5.95
C ILE A 175 -16.70 -13.98 -5.15
N ASP A 176 -16.70 -14.09 -3.82
CA ASP A 176 -17.06 -13.02 -2.89
C ASP A 176 -16.13 -11.81 -2.96
N TYR A 177 -14.86 -12.01 -3.33
CA TYR A 177 -13.91 -10.93 -3.56
C TYR A 177 -14.20 -10.24 -4.90
N VAL A 178 -14.27 -10.99 -6.00
CA VAL A 178 -14.56 -10.46 -7.34
C VAL A 178 -15.88 -9.70 -7.37
N ASN A 179 -16.94 -10.21 -6.72
CA ASN A 179 -18.23 -9.52 -6.60
C ASN A 179 -18.16 -8.19 -5.82
N LYS A 180 -17.15 -7.99 -4.95
CA LYS A 180 -16.97 -6.75 -4.16
C LYS A 180 -16.00 -5.76 -4.80
N THR A 181 -15.04 -6.23 -5.61
CA THR A 181 -13.93 -5.42 -6.15
C THR A 181 -13.93 -5.29 -7.67
N GLY A 182 -14.68 -6.13 -8.37
CA GLY A 182 -14.68 -6.27 -9.83
C GLY A 182 -13.46 -6.99 -10.42
N HIS A 183 -12.52 -7.45 -9.59
CA HIS A 183 -11.22 -7.97 -10.03
C HIS A 183 -10.79 -9.20 -9.21
N LEU A 184 -9.87 -10.01 -9.74
CA LEU A 184 -9.30 -11.16 -9.02
C LEU A 184 -8.50 -10.71 -7.77
N ASP A 185 -8.44 -11.59 -6.78
CA ASP A 185 -7.70 -11.41 -5.51
C ASP A 185 -6.19 -11.45 -5.69
N GLU A 186 -5.72 -12.34 -6.56
CA GLU A 186 -4.31 -12.55 -6.91
C GLU A 186 -4.22 -12.84 -8.43
N PRO A 187 -3.08 -12.54 -9.08
CA PRO A 187 -2.88 -12.88 -10.50
C PRO A 187 -2.89 -14.40 -10.74
N ILE A 188 -3.22 -14.83 -11.95
CA ILE A 188 -3.12 -16.24 -12.37
C ILE A 188 -1.67 -16.52 -12.81
N THR A 189 -1.06 -17.63 -12.38
CA THR A 189 0.34 -17.93 -12.73
C THR A 189 0.41 -18.79 -13.99
N ILE A 190 1.15 -18.32 -14.98
CA ILE A 190 1.33 -19.01 -16.26
C ILE A 190 2.80 -19.13 -16.64
N ASN A 191 3.10 -20.12 -17.47
CA ASN A 191 4.37 -20.18 -18.16
C ASN A 191 4.44 -19.09 -19.26
N ARG A 192 5.52 -18.30 -19.27
CA ARG A 192 5.67 -17.13 -20.15
C ARG A 192 5.69 -17.45 -21.65
N GLU A 193 6.21 -18.61 -22.03
CA GLU A 193 6.39 -19.00 -23.43
C GLU A 193 5.20 -19.81 -23.95
N THR A 194 4.73 -20.77 -23.16
CA THR A 194 3.67 -21.70 -23.61
C THR A 194 2.25 -21.22 -23.29
N LYS A 195 2.12 -20.16 -22.47
CA LYS A 195 0.86 -19.67 -21.86
C LYS A 195 0.06 -20.77 -21.13
N VAL A 196 0.75 -21.83 -20.70
CA VAL A 196 0.15 -22.91 -19.92
C VAL A 196 -0.03 -22.45 -18.49
N LEU A 197 -1.21 -22.71 -17.92
CA LEU A 197 -1.54 -22.47 -16.53
C LEU A 197 -0.67 -23.35 -15.62
N THR A 198 0.06 -22.73 -14.69
CA THR A 198 0.92 -23.43 -13.72
C THR A 198 0.39 -23.34 -12.29
N ASP A 199 -0.22 -22.22 -11.89
CA ASP A 199 -0.96 -22.09 -10.63
C ASP A 199 -2.11 -21.07 -10.77
N GLY A 200 -3.08 -21.11 -9.85
CA GLY A 200 -4.24 -20.22 -9.85
C GLY A 200 -5.47 -20.79 -10.56
N TYR A 201 -5.55 -22.10 -10.81
CA TYR A 201 -6.70 -22.74 -11.49
C TYR A 201 -8.07 -22.40 -10.88
N ARG A 202 -8.13 -22.20 -9.56
CA ARG A 202 -9.34 -21.71 -8.88
C ARG A 202 -9.76 -20.31 -9.33
N ARG A 203 -8.79 -19.40 -9.53
CA ARG A 203 -9.00 -18.04 -10.02
C ARG A 203 -9.35 -18.04 -11.51
N TYR A 204 -8.74 -18.93 -12.30
CA TYR A 204 -9.13 -19.18 -13.69
C TYR A 204 -10.62 -19.57 -13.81
N ILE A 205 -11.09 -20.56 -13.05
CA ILE A 205 -12.51 -20.99 -13.10
C ILE A 205 -13.44 -19.85 -12.68
N VAL A 206 -13.10 -19.07 -11.64
CA VAL A 206 -13.94 -17.93 -11.23
C VAL A 206 -13.94 -16.82 -12.29
N ALA A 207 -12.82 -16.57 -12.97
CA ALA A 207 -12.78 -15.64 -14.10
C ALA A 207 -13.62 -16.12 -15.29
N GLU A 208 -13.64 -17.43 -15.57
CA GLU A 208 -14.46 -18.07 -16.61
C GLU A 208 -15.96 -17.98 -16.26
N GLU A 209 -16.34 -18.30 -15.02
CA GLU A 209 -17.71 -18.20 -14.50
C GLU A 209 -18.24 -16.76 -14.52
N MET A 210 -17.39 -15.80 -14.14
CA MET A 210 -17.69 -14.36 -14.15
C MET A 210 -17.51 -13.70 -15.52
N LYS A 211 -17.15 -14.46 -16.57
CA LYS A 211 -16.93 -13.98 -17.94
C LYS A 211 -15.97 -12.79 -18.05
N MET A 212 -14.81 -12.90 -17.40
CA MET A 212 -13.77 -11.87 -17.44
C MET A 212 -12.94 -12.02 -18.72
N ASP A 213 -13.10 -11.09 -19.67
CA ASP A 213 -12.37 -11.11 -20.95
C ASP A 213 -10.85 -11.04 -20.76
N VAL A 214 -10.38 -10.22 -19.83
CA VAL A 214 -8.97 -9.92 -19.55
C VAL A 214 -8.66 -10.21 -18.09
N VAL A 215 -7.61 -10.99 -17.84
CA VAL A 215 -7.21 -11.40 -16.49
C VAL A 215 -5.77 -11.00 -16.15
N PRO A 216 -5.51 -10.60 -14.89
CA PRO A 216 -4.16 -10.36 -14.39
C PRO A 216 -3.37 -11.68 -14.32
N VAL A 217 -2.15 -11.68 -14.85
CA VAL A 217 -1.25 -12.84 -14.81
C VAL A 217 0.12 -12.50 -14.23
N ALA A 218 0.77 -13.52 -13.67
CA ALA A 218 2.16 -13.51 -13.22
C ALA A 218 2.92 -14.64 -13.94
N TYR A 219 4.22 -14.45 -14.17
CA TYR A 219 5.01 -15.41 -14.92
C TYR A 219 5.81 -16.33 -14.00
N GLU A 220 5.80 -17.63 -14.31
CA GLU A 220 6.67 -18.57 -13.62
C GLU A 220 8.14 -18.21 -13.82
N LYS A 221 8.88 -18.04 -12.71
CA LYS A 221 10.31 -17.70 -12.74
C LYS A 221 11.11 -18.92 -13.21
N ILE A 222 11.47 -18.93 -14.50
CA ILE A 222 12.34 -19.94 -15.10
C ILE A 222 13.68 -19.97 -14.36
N SER A 223 13.82 -20.93 -13.45
CA SER A 223 15.08 -21.23 -12.79
C SER A 223 15.95 -21.99 -13.78
N VAL A 224 16.76 -21.26 -14.55
CA VAL A 224 17.70 -21.84 -15.51
C VAL A 224 18.68 -22.74 -14.75
N LYS A 225 18.42 -24.05 -14.77
CA LYS A 225 19.39 -25.06 -14.37
C LYS A 225 20.48 -25.07 -15.43
N ASN A 226 21.56 -24.35 -15.16
CA ASN A 226 22.80 -24.51 -15.92
C ASN A 226 23.23 -25.98 -15.86
N ILE A 227 23.48 -26.55 -17.04
CA ILE A 227 23.95 -27.92 -17.26
C ILE A 227 25.47 -27.97 -17.06
#